data_AF-A0A0M2PDF1-F1
#
_entry.id   AF-A0A0M2PDF1-F1
#
_cell.length_a   1.000
_cell.length_b   1.000
_cell.length_c   1.000
_cell.angle_alpha   90.00
_cell.angle_beta   90.00
_cell.angle_gamma   90.00
#
_symmetry.space_group_name_H-M   'P 1'
#
loop_
_entity.id
_entity.type
_entity.pdbx_description
1 polymer ?
#
loop_
_entity_poly.entity_id
_entity_poly.type
_entity_poly.pdbx_seq_one_letter_code
_entity_poly.pdbx_strand_id
1 'polypeptide(L)' 'MSSKNKIDQAVIEKIVSFLENIEYGTVQITVHDSQVTQIEKGEKYRFAMKKSNENVKQLKNY' A
#
# COMPACT_ATOMS: atom_id res chain seq x y z
N MET A 1 -11.10 -20.13 32.11
CA MET A 1 -10.50 -20.85 30.98
C MET A 1 -10.26 -19.84 29.87
N SER A 2 -9.01 -19.61 29.50
CA SER A 2 -8.58 -18.58 28.55
C SER A 2 -9.12 -18.88 27.16
N SER A 3 -10.16 -18.16 26.75
CA SER A 3 -10.66 -18.13 25.38
C SER A 3 -9.51 -17.71 24.48
N LYS A 4 -8.92 -18.65 23.75
CA LYS A 4 -8.00 -18.32 22.65
C LYS A 4 -8.77 -17.38 21.73
N ASN A 5 -8.37 -16.11 21.69
CA ASN A 5 -8.76 -15.18 20.63
C ASN A 5 -8.23 -15.75 19.31
N LYS A 6 -8.97 -16.70 18.74
CA LYS A 6 -8.66 -17.30 17.46
C LYS A 6 -9.07 -16.28 16.41
N ILE A 7 -8.07 -15.59 15.88
CA ILE A 7 -8.21 -14.88 14.61
C ILE A 7 -8.60 -15.94 13.58
N ASP A 8 -9.59 -15.64 12.76
CA ASP A 8 -10.05 -16.55 11.71
C ASP A 8 -8.86 -16.87 10.77
N GLN A 9 -8.68 -18.17 10.50
CA GLN A 9 -7.61 -18.64 9.64
C GLN A 9 -7.73 -18.06 8.22
N ALA A 10 -8.96 -17.86 7.73
CA ALA A 10 -9.22 -17.26 6.43
C ALA A 10 -8.72 -15.80 6.36
N VAL A 11 -8.81 -15.07 7.47
CA VAL A 11 -8.30 -13.70 7.58
C VAL A 11 -6.77 -13.70 7.52
N ILE A 12 -6.13 -14.63 8.22
CA ILE A 12 -4.67 -14.79 8.20
C ILE A 12 -4.17 -15.12 6.80
N GLU A 13 -4.78 -16.10 6.13
CA GLU A 13 -4.43 -16.48 4.76
C GLU A 13 -4.58 -15.30 3.80
N LYS A 14 -5.62 -14.49 3.97
CA LYS A 14 -5.83 -13.31 3.14
C LYS A 14 -4.76 -12.24 3.36
N ILE A 15 -4.36 -11.98 4.61
CA ILE A 15 -3.27 -11.05 4.92
C ILE A 15 -1.96 -11.53 4.30
N VAL A 16 -1.65 -12.83 4.44
CA VAL A 16 -0.44 -13.43 3.83
C VAL A 16 -0.47 -13.26 2.32
N SER A 17 -1.59 -13.58 1.67
CA SER A 17 -1.73 -13.42 0.22
C SER A 17 -1.52 -11.98 -0.25
N PHE A 18 -1.96 -10.98 0.54
CA PHE A 18 -1.74 -9.57 0.19
C PHE A 18 -0.30 -9.15 0.36
N LEU A 19 0.40 -9.68 1.36
CA LEU A 19 1.83 -9.42 1.57
C LEU A 19 2.71 -10.09 0.51
N GLU A 20 2.33 -11.27 0.00
CA GLU A 20 3.04 -11.95 -1.08
C GLU A 20 2.86 -11.27 -2.44
N ASN A 21 1.69 -10.66 -2.67
CA ASN A 21 1.31 -10.07 -3.96
C ASN A 21 1.43 -8.53 -4.00
N ILE A 22 2.06 -7.89 -3.01
CA ILE A 22 2.27 -6.44 -3.02
C ILE A 22 3.73 -6.14 -3.35
N GLU A 23 3.96 -5.47 -4.48
CA GLU A 23 5.30 -5.01 -4.83
C GLU A 23 5.68 -3.71 -4.10
N TYR A 24 4.72 -2.81 -3.93
CA TYR A 24 4.89 -1.52 -3.24
C TYR A 24 3.54 -0.97 -2.80
N GLY A 25 3.44 -0.54 -1.55
CA GLY A 25 2.19 0.00 -1.04
C GLY A 25 2.04 -0.19 0.46
N THR A 26 0.78 -0.27 0.89
CA THR A 26 0.38 -0.42 2.28
C THR A 26 -0.74 -1.44 2.40
N VAL A 27 -0.65 -2.31 3.41
CA VAL A 27 -1.76 -3.14 3.87
C VAL A 27 -2.25 -2.55 5.19
N GLN A 28 -3.52 -2.15 5.25
CA GLN A 28 -4.14 -1.59 6.45
C GLN A 28 -5.16 -2.59 7.00
N ILE A 29 -5.07 -2.87 8.30
CA ILE A 29 -5.95 -3.82 8.99
C ILE A 29 -6.68 -3.06 10.09
N THR A 30 -8.01 -3.11 10.07
CA THR A 30 -8.84 -2.49 11.09
C THR A 30 -9.41 -3.58 12.01
N VAL A 31 -9.25 -3.37 13.31
CA VAL A 31 -9.72 -4.30 14.35
C VAL A 31 -10.71 -3.57 15.25
N HIS A 32 -11.91 -4.12 15.38
CA HIS A 32 -12.92 -3.69 16.34
C HIS A 32 -13.41 -4.90 17.13
N ASP A 33 -13.69 -4.72 18.42
CA ASP A 33 -14.18 -5.80 19.30
C ASP A 33 -13.33 -7.08 19.24
N SER A 34 -12.00 -6.92 19.17
CA SER A 34 -11.03 -8.02 19.05
C SER A 34 -11.20 -8.89 17.79
N GLN A 35 -11.91 -8.41 16.78
CA GLN A 35 -12.10 -9.05 15.49
C GLN A 35 -11.64 -8.14 14.35
N VAL A 36 -11.02 -8.74 13.35
CA VAL A 36 -10.64 -8.02 12.13
C VAL A 36 -11.91 -7.73 11.35
N THR A 37 -12.23 -6.44 11.18
CA THR A 37 -13.43 -6.01 10.44
C THR A 37 -13.11 -5.63 9.00
N GLN A 38 -11.89 -5.19 8.74
CA GLN A 38 -11.50 -4.68 7.43
C GLN A 38 -10.02 -4.94 7.14
N ILE A 39 -9.72 -5.26 5.89
CA ILE A 39 -8.37 -5.35 5.34
C ILE A 39 -8.37 -4.59 4.00
N GLU A 40 -7.51 -3.58 3.88
CA GLU A 40 -7.31 -2.81 2.65
C GLU A 40 -5.89 -2.98 2.12
N LYS A 41 -5.76 -3.13 0.80
CA LYS A 41 -4.49 -3.13 0.07
C LYS A 41 -4.46 -1.87 -0.80
N GLY A 42 -3.49 -0.98 -0.57
CA GLY A 42 -3.28 0.22 -1.37
C GLY A 42 -1.91 0.22 -2.02
N GLU A 43 -1.84 0.45 -3.33
CA GLU A 43 -0.57 0.51 -4.08
C GLU A 43 -0.31 1.95 -4.55
N LYS A 44 0.93 2.41 -4.39
CA LYS A 44 1.31 3.79 -4.75
C LYS A 44 2.26 3.81 -5.93
N TYR A 45 1.70 4.08 -7.11
CA TYR A 45 2.48 4.25 -8.33
C TYR A 45 3.03 5.67 -8.40
N ARG A 46 4.36 5.80 -8.38
CA ARG A 46 5.03 7.07 -8.66
C ARG A 46 5.35 7.13 -10.15
N PHE A 47 4.59 7.91 -10.89
CA PHE A 47 4.98 8.29 -12.24
C PHE A 47 6.05 9.37 -12.11
N ALA A 48 7.27 9.08 -12.55
CA ALA A 48 8.32 10.09 -12.63
C ALA A 48 7.78 11.26 -13.48
N MET A 49 7.65 12.45 -12.89
CA MET A 49 7.49 13.65 -13.70
C MET A 49 8.72 13.72 -14.60
N LYS A 50 8.53 13.57 -15.91
CA LYS A 50 9.56 13.93 -16.87
C LYS A 50 9.98 15.35 -16.52
N LYS A 51 11.20 15.53 -16.01
CA LYS A 51 11.81 16.86 -15.97
C LYS A 51 11.86 17.32 -17.42
N SER A 52 10.96 18.22 -17.80
CA SER A 52 11.04 18.96 -19.04
C SER A 52 12.30 19.83 -18.95
N ASN A 53 13.44 19.27 -19.34
CA ASN A 53 14.67 20.02 -19.60
C ASN A 53 14.53 20.71 -20.95
N GLU A 54 13.53 21.57 -21.11
CA GLU A 54 13.34 22.34 -22.34
C GLU A 54 13.17 23.82 -22.01
N ASN A 55 14.07 24.63 -22.58
CA ASN A 55 13.97 26.10 -22.76
C ASN A 55 14.57 27.06 -21.71
N VAL A 56 15.86 26.98 -21.39
CA VAL A 56 16.62 28.15 -20.87
C VAL A 56 18.01 28.34 -21.53
N LYS A 57 18.21 27.93 -22.78
CA LYS A 57 19.49 28.17 -23.50
C LYS A 57 19.41 28.95 -24.82
N GLN A 58 18.25 29.50 -25.21
CA GLN A 58 18.13 30.23 -26.49
C GLN A 58 17.90 31.75 -26.40
N LEU A 59 17.89 32.35 -25.20
CA LEU A 59 17.72 33.80 -25.03
C LEU A 59 19.03 34.50 -24.61
N LYS A 60 20.13 34.25 -25.32
CA LYS A 60 21.39 35.00 -25.17
C LYS A 60 22.02 35.40 -26.51
N ASN A 61 21.20 35.76 -27.49
CA ASN A 61 21.66 36.52 -28.65
C ASN A 61 20.72 37.72 -28.83
N TYR A 62 21.03 38.83 -28.16
CA TYR A 62 20.65 40.19 -28.52
C TYR A 62 21.75 41.13 -28.01
#